data_AF-A0A1G4URG5-F1
#
_entry.id   AF-A0A1G4URG5-F1
#
_cell.length_a   1.000
_cell.length_b   1.000
_cell.length_c   1.000
_cell.angle_alpha   90.00
_cell.angle_beta   90.00
_cell.angle_gamma   90.00
#
_symmetry.space_group_name_H-M   'P 1'
#
loop_
_entity.id
_entity.type
_entity.pdbx_description
1 polymer ?
#
loop_
_entity_poly.entity_id
_entity_poly.type
_entity_poly.pdbx_seq_one_letter_code
_entity_poly.pdbx_strand_id
1 'polypeptide(L)'
;MTINRQRLEFAVAGLMAEMRRQFMTIQPERECPIKPLAAYSPQHRSALMAGVAKAIELAGAEHDKTFEAWVARSREEAAAAQQQPNFG
;
A
#
# COMPACT_ATOMS: atom_id res chain seq x y z
N MET A 1 8.75 8.65 14.00
CA MET A 1 9.08 9.79 13.10
C MET A 1 7.84 10.68 12.90
N THR A 2 7.92 11.99 13.13
CA THR A 2 6.80 12.91 12.86
C THR A 2 6.97 13.53 11.47
N ILE A 3 6.13 13.13 10.51
CA ILE A 3 6.17 13.64 9.14
C ILE A 3 5.37 14.96 9.07
N ASN A 4 5.96 16.00 8.46
CA ASN A 4 5.27 17.26 8.21
C ASN A 4 4.02 17.04 7.33
N ARG A 5 2.88 17.64 7.69
CA ARG A 5 1.59 17.43 7.01
C ARG A 5 1.63 17.74 5.50
N GLN A 6 2.25 18.84 5.09
CA GLN A 6 2.34 19.20 3.66
C GLN A 6 3.24 18.23 2.90
N ARG A 7 4.34 17.79 3.51
CA ARG A 7 5.19 16.75 2.92
C ARG A 7 4.45 15.42 2.77
N LEU A 8 3.62 15.05 3.76
CA LEU A 8 2.78 13.87 3.69
C LEU A 8 1.71 13.99 2.61
N GLU A 9 1.07 15.15 2.48
CA GLU A 9 0.07 15.40 1.43
C GLU A 9 0.70 15.32 0.04
N PHE A 10 1.89 15.89 -0.15
CA PHE A 10 2.67 15.76 -1.38
C PHE A 10 3.01 14.29 -1.69
N ALA A 11 3.49 13.53 -0.71
CA ALA A 11 3.81 12.11 -0.88
C ALA A 11 2.58 11.29 -1.28
N VAL A 12 1.44 11.54 -0.63
CA VAL A 12 0.17 10.87 -0.94
C VAL A 12 -0.30 11.25 -2.35
N ALA A 13 -0.20 12.52 -2.75
CA ALA A 13 -0.55 12.95 -4.10
C ALA A 13 0.32 12.24 -5.16
N GLY A 14 1.62 12.11 -4.90
CA GLY A 14 2.55 11.36 -5.75
C GLY A 14 2.20 9.87 -5.86
N LEU A 15 1.91 9.21 -4.73
CA LEU A 15 1.47 7.82 -4.70
C LEU A 15 0.19 7.62 -5.54
N MET A 16 -0.81 8.48 -5.37
CA MET A 16 -2.07 8.39 -6.10
C MET A 16 -1.86 8.57 -7.62
N ALA A 17 -0.97 9.47 -8.02
CA ALA A 17 -0.62 9.67 -9.43
C ALA A 17 0.08 8.43 -10.02
N GLU A 18 1.01 7.83 -9.27
CA GLU A 18 1.74 6.64 -9.68
C GLU A 18 0.83 5.42 -9.78
N MET A 19 -0.06 5.20 -8.82
CA MET A 19 -1.03 4.10 -8.88
C MET A 19 -1.96 4.24 -10.10
N ARG A 20 -2.39 5.46 -10.45
CA ARG A 20 -3.18 5.71 -11.67
C ARG A 20 -2.41 5.35 -12.92
N ARG A 21 -1.14 5.76 -13.00
CA ARG A 21 -0.24 5.45 -14.13
C ARG A 21 -0.06 3.93 -14.29
N GLN A 22 0.20 3.23 -13.21
CA GLN A 22 0.35 1.77 -13.22
C GLN A 22 -0.96 1.08 -13.61
N PHE A 23 -2.11 1.52 -13.08
CA PHE A 23 -3.41 0.97 -13.47
C PHE A 23 -3.65 1.10 -14.97
N MET A 24 -3.44 2.28 -15.54
CA MET A 24 -3.61 2.51 -16.98
C MET A 24 -2.63 1.70 -17.83
N THR A 25 -1.47 1.34 -17.28
CA THR A 25 -0.48 0.49 -17.96
C THR A 25 -0.92 -0.98 -17.96
N ILE A 26 -1.49 -1.45 -16.84
CA ILE A 26 -1.88 -2.86 -16.65
C ILE A 26 -3.27 -3.16 -17.25
N GLN A 27 -4.19 -2.19 -17.22
CA GLN A 27 -5.58 -2.34 -17.67
C GLN A 27 -6.02 -1.13 -18.52
N PRO A 28 -5.44 -0.95 -19.73
CA PRO A 28 -5.68 0.24 -20.55
C PRO A 28 -7.13 0.38 -21.03
N GLU A 29 -7.85 -0.72 -21.20
CA GLU A 29 -9.26 -0.74 -21.62
C GLU A 29 -10.27 -0.40 -20.51
N ARG A 30 -9.82 -0.26 -19.25
CA ARG A 30 -10.72 0.01 -18.11
C ARG A 30 -10.58 1.43 -17.60
N GLU A 31 -11.70 2.01 -17.18
CA GLU A 31 -11.69 3.29 -16.46
C GLU A 31 -10.90 3.15 -15.16
N CYS A 32 -9.97 4.07 -14.94
CA CYS A 32 -9.13 4.05 -13.74
C CYS A 32 -9.97 4.40 -12.49
N PRO A 33 -10.12 3.48 -11.52
CA PRO A 33 -10.94 3.74 -10.34
C PRO A 33 -10.26 4.69 -9.34
N ILE A 34 -8.98 4.95 -9.54
CA ILE A 34 -8.15 5.75 -8.62
C ILE A 34 -8.29 7.22 -9.01
N LYS A 35 -8.84 8.01 -8.09
CA LYS A 35 -9.07 9.45 -8.30
C LYS A 35 -7.83 10.25 -7.87
N PRO A 36 -7.63 11.48 -8.37
CA PRO A 36 -6.64 12.38 -7.79
C PRO A 36 -6.96 12.70 -6.32
N LEU A 37 -5.94 12.96 -5.49
CA LEU A 37 -6.12 13.19 -4.06
C LEU A 37 -7.16 14.29 -3.75
N ALA A 38 -7.16 15.38 -4.54
CA ALA A 38 -8.08 16.50 -4.38
C ALA A 38 -9.57 16.14 -4.60
N ALA A 39 -9.87 15.02 -5.28
CA ALA A 39 -11.24 14.57 -5.51
C ALA A 39 -11.85 13.82 -4.32
N TYR A 40 -11.07 13.55 -3.28
CA TYR A 40 -11.56 12.91 -2.05
C TYR A 40 -12.03 13.98 -1.04
N SER A 41 -13.05 13.63 -0.26
CA SER A 41 -13.50 14.47 0.86
C SER A 41 -12.36 14.71 1.86
N PRO A 42 -12.39 15.80 2.66
CA PRO A 42 -11.37 16.05 3.68
C PRO A 42 -11.13 14.89 4.64
N GLN A 43 -12.19 14.16 5.03
CA GLN A 43 -12.05 12.98 5.90
C GLN A 43 -11.30 11.85 5.18
N HIS A 44 -11.70 11.53 3.94
CA HIS A 44 -11.04 10.48 3.16
C HIS A 44 -9.58 10.82 2.84
N ARG A 45 -9.28 12.08 2.52
CA ARG A 45 -7.90 12.55 2.34
C ARG A 45 -7.07 12.33 3.60
N SER A 46 -7.62 12.68 4.76
CA SER A 46 -6.91 12.53 6.04
C SER A 46 -6.67 11.06 6.38
N ALA A 47 -7.63 10.18 6.10
CA ALA A 47 -7.48 8.73 6.25
C ALA A 47 -6.40 8.17 5.32
N LEU A 48 -6.37 8.58 4.04
CA LEU A 48 -5.33 8.19 3.09
C LEU A 48 -3.94 8.65 3.55
N MET A 49 -3.82 9.90 4.00
CA MET A 49 -2.58 10.44 4.57
C MET A 49 -2.11 9.63 5.78
N ALA A 50 -3.01 9.28 6.69
CA ALA A 50 -2.68 8.45 7.86
C ALA A 50 -2.20 7.05 7.45
N GLY A 51 -2.85 6.43 6.46
CA GLY A 51 -2.43 5.14 5.91
C GLY A 51 -1.03 5.19 5.31
N VAL A 52 -0.73 6.21 4.50
CA VAL A 52 0.61 6.40 3.91
C VAL A 52 1.65 6.68 4.99
N ALA A 53 1.33 7.50 5.99
CA ALA A 53 2.23 7.73 7.11
C ALA A 53 2.57 6.43 7.85
N LYS A 54 1.57 5.56 8.06
CA LYS A 54 1.79 4.25 8.68
C LYS A 54 2.62 3.32 7.79
N ALA A 55 2.40 3.33 6.47
CA ALA A 55 3.22 2.55 5.54
C ALA A 55 4.70 2.98 5.56
N ILE A 56 4.96 4.30 5.60
CA ILE A 56 6.32 4.84 5.73
C ILE A 56 6.95 4.42 7.06
N GLU A 57 6.18 4.49 8.16
CA GLU A 57 6.64 4.04 9.47
C GLU A 57 7.03 2.55 9.45
N LEU A 58 6.17 1.69 8.90
CA LEU A 58 6.41 0.24 8.82
C LEU A 58 7.59 -0.14 7.92
N ALA A 59 7.99 0.73 6.99
CA ALA A 59 9.18 0.54 6.16
C ALA A 59 10.49 0.95 6.86
N GLY A 60 10.42 1.54 8.05
CA GLY A 60 11.59 1.91 8.84
C GLY A 60 12.20 0.72 9.58
N ALA A 61 13.52 0.78 9.80
CA ALA A 61 14.30 -0.28 10.46
C ALA A 61 13.83 -0.62 11.89
N GLU A 62 13.13 0.32 12.53
CA GLU A 62 12.48 0.09 13.83
C GLU A 62 11.46 -1.06 13.85
N HIS A 63 10.95 -1.48 12.70
CA HIS A 63 10.00 -2.59 12.57
C HIS A 63 10.62 -3.88 12.02
N ASP A 64 11.94 -3.96 11.87
CA ASP A 64 12.63 -5.10 11.24
C ASP A 64 12.28 -6.44 11.90
N LYS A 65 12.23 -6.50 13.24
CA LYS A 65 11.86 -7.74 13.95
C LYS A 65 10.45 -8.22 13.62
N THR A 66 9.51 -7.28 13.52
CA THR A 66 8.12 -7.60 13.16
C THR A 66 8.02 -7.98 11.68
N PHE A 67 8.79 -7.32 10.82
CA PHE A 67 8.91 -7.65 9.41
C PHE A 67 9.48 -9.07 9.20
N GLU A 68 10.57 -9.43 9.88
CA GLU A 68 11.17 -10.78 9.81
C GLU A 68 10.19 -11.88 10.24
N ALA A 69 9.46 -11.65 11.34
CA ALA A 69 8.44 -12.58 11.80
C ALA A 69 7.30 -12.73 10.78
N TRP A 70 6.87 -11.63 10.16
CA TRP A 70 5.88 -11.67 9.08
C TRP A 70 6.40 -12.43 7.85
N VAL A 71 7.65 -12.21 7.44
CA VAL A 71 8.28 -12.93 6.32
C VAL A 71 8.35 -14.43 6.59
N ALA A 72 8.76 -14.85 7.79
CA ALA A 72 8.82 -16.26 8.16
C ALA A 72 7.44 -16.92 8.03
N ARG A 73 6.40 -16.30 8.62
CA ARG A 73 5.02 -16.80 8.53
C ARG A 73 4.51 -16.85 7.09
N SER A 74 4.75 -15.81 6.29
CA SER A 74 4.31 -15.79 4.88
C SER A 74 4.97 -16.88 4.03
N ARG A 75 6.19 -17.31 4.36
CA ARG A 75 6.84 -18.45 3.69
C ARG A 75 6.20 -19.78 4.09
N GLU A 76 5.86 -19.96 5.37
CA GLU A 76 5.16 -21.15 5.86
C GLU A 76 3.76 -21.27 5.23
N GLU A 77 3.00 -20.16 5.16
CA GLU A 77 1.69 -20.11 4.51
C GLU A 77 1.78 -20.45 3.01
N ALA A 78 2.76 -19.89 2.30
CA ALA A 78 2.99 -20.19 0.88
C ALA A 78 3.38 -21.66 0.65
N ALA A 79 4.20 -22.25 1.53
CA ALA A 79 4.57 -23.66 1.45
C ALA A 79 3.38 -24.59 1.75
N ALA A 80 2.53 -24.24 2.72
CA ALA A 80 1.32 -24.98 3.04
C ALA A 80 0.29 -24.95 1.89
N ALA A 81 0.14 -23.80 1.22
CA ALA A 81 -0.75 -23.67 0.06
C ALA A 81 -0.30 -24.52 -1.14
N GLN A 82 1.00 -24.79 -1.28
CA GLN A 82 1.55 -25.67 -2.33
C GLN A 82 1.44 -27.16 -2.00
N GLN A 83 1.18 -27.53 -0.74
CA GLN A 83 1.12 -28.92 -0.27
C GLN A 83 -0.30 -29.47 -0.15
N GLN A 84 -1.36 -28.68 -0.40
CA GLN A 84 -2.71 -29.21 -0.48
C GLN A 84 -2.84 -30.07 -1.76
N PRO A 85 -3.02 -31.40 -1.63
CA PRO A 85 -3.28 -32.24 -2.79
C PRO A 85 -4.65 -31.84 -3.33
N ASN A 86 -4.70 -31.51 -4.62
CA ASN A 86 -5.94 -31.39 -5.38
C ASN A 86 -6.61 -32.77 -5.39
N PHE A 87 -7.42 -33.09 -4.39
CA PHE A 87 -8.36 -34.21 -4.48
C PHE A 87 -9.46 -33.77 -5.44
N GLY A 88 -9.23 -34.09 -6.72
CA GLY A 88 -10.23 -33.97 -7.78
C GLY A 88 -11.39 -34.93 -7.64
#